data_AF-A0A9D7AKS0-F1
#
_entry.id   AF-A0A9D7AKS0-F1
#
_cell.length_a   1.000
_cell.length_b   1.000
_cell.length_c   1.000
_cell.angle_alpha   90.00
_cell.angle_beta   90.00
_cell.angle_gamma   90.00
#
_symmetry.space_group_name_H-M   'P 1'
#
loop_
_entity.id
_entity.type
_entity.pdbx_description
1 polymer ?
#
loop_
_entity_poly.entity_id
_entity_poly.type
_entity_poly.pdbx_seq_one_letter_code
_entity_poly.pdbx_strand_id
1 'polypeptide(L)'
;MFARTPIAKEFRKWVLDVLDKEVATTPIVKPAKQTSIRRYYVEVKIHDNLFGGCITLPAKTDSFNSLITGLAGDLGFSITGMVAIAGSMEKLISRAQADR
;
A
#
# COMPACT_ATOMS: atom_id res chain seq x y z
N MET A 1 -29.02 -21.52 -0.47
CA MET A 1 -30.15 -21.60 0.48
C MET A 1 -29.75 -22.58 1.57
N PHE A 2 -29.46 -22.08 2.78
CA PHE A 2 -28.97 -22.90 3.89
C PHE A 2 -29.98 -24.00 4.26
N ALA A 3 -29.46 -25.19 4.55
CA ALA A 3 -30.22 -26.44 4.65
C ALA A 3 -31.49 -26.32 5.52
N ARG A 4 -32.63 -26.74 4.94
CA ARG A 4 -33.96 -26.70 5.56
C ARG A 4 -34.16 -27.82 6.60
N THR A 5 -33.18 -28.70 6.75
CA THR A 5 -33.25 -29.84 7.66
C THR A 5 -33.06 -29.37 9.11
N PRO A 6 -33.76 -29.97 10.08
CA PRO A 6 -33.63 -29.63 11.49
C PRO A 6 -32.19 -29.79 11.99
N ILE A 7 -31.49 -30.84 11.53
CA ILE A 7 -30.08 -31.12 11.83
C ILE A 7 -29.17 -29.96 11.43
N ALA A 8 -29.41 -29.34 10.27
CA ALA A 8 -28.56 -28.24 9.81
C ALA A 8 -28.77 -26.95 10.61
N LYS A 9 -29.95 -26.76 11.20
CA LYS A 9 -30.20 -25.61 12.09
C LYS A 9 -29.45 -25.77 13.41
N GLU A 10 -29.43 -26.98 13.96
CA GLU A 10 -28.67 -27.31 15.17
C GLU A 10 -27.17 -27.20 14.95
N PHE A 11 -26.68 -27.76 13.83
CA PHE A 11 -25.29 -27.63 13.44
C PHE A 11 -24.88 -26.17 13.27
N ARG A 12 -25.70 -25.34 12.61
CA ARG A 12 -25.45 -23.90 12.46
C ARG A 12 -25.35 -23.20 13.81
N LYS A 13 -26.27 -23.49 14.74
CA LYS A 13 -26.28 -22.89 16.07
C LYS A 13 -25.02 -23.28 16.86
N TRP A 14 -24.66 -24.57 16.81
CA TRP A 14 -23.45 -25.07 17.45
C TRP A 14 -22.16 -24.45 16.89
N VAL A 15 -22.05 -24.33 15.56
CA VAL A 15 -20.88 -23.69 14.92
C VAL A 15 -20.74 -22.22 15.35
N LEU A 16 -21.84 -21.47 15.42
CA LEU A 16 -21.81 -20.08 15.87
C LEU A 16 -21.41 -19.97 17.34
N ASP A 17 -21.95 -20.83 18.21
CA ASP A 17 -21.60 -20.86 19.64
C ASP A 17 -20.11 -21.19 19.87
N VAL A 18 -19.50 -22.01 19.01
CA VAL A 18 -18.06 -22.32 19.05
C VAL A 18 -17.23 -21.16 18.51
N LEU A 19 -17.62 -20.55 17.39
CA LEU A 19 -16.91 -19.41 16.81
C LEU A 19 -16.90 -18.20 17.76
N ASP A 20 -18.01 -17.91 18.44
CA ASP A 20 -18.08 -16.79 19.40
C ASP A 20 -17.14 -17.01 20.60
N LYS A 21 -16.95 -18.26 21.06
CA LYS A 21 -16.01 -18.59 22.15
C LYS A 21 -14.54 -18.44 21.72
N GLU A 22 -14.20 -18.87 20.52
CA GLU A 22 -12.84 -18.75 19.97
C GLU A 22 -12.47 -17.29 19.67
N VAL A 23 -13.41 -16.52 19.12
CA VAL A 23 -13.21 -15.09 18.80
C VAL A 23 -13.12 -14.23 20.06
N ALA A 24 -13.86 -14.55 21.12
CA ALA A 24 -13.75 -13.84 22.40
C ALA A 24 -12.39 -14.04 23.09
N THR A 25 -11.70 -15.15 22.80
CA THR A 25 -10.41 -15.50 23.40
C THR A 25 -9.23 -14.88 22.65
N THR A 26 -9.42 -14.51 21.37
CA THR A 26 -8.39 -13.84 20.59
C THR A 26 -8.54 -12.32 20.70
N PRO A 27 -7.58 -11.59 21.31
CA PRO A 27 -7.59 -10.14 21.23
C PRO A 27 -7.45 -9.78 19.75
N ILE A 28 -8.54 -9.31 19.14
CA ILE A 28 -8.53 -8.69 17.82
C ILE A 28 -7.63 -7.48 17.96
N VAL A 29 -6.37 -7.65 17.57
CA VAL A 29 -5.41 -6.56 17.42
C VAL A 29 -5.99 -5.68 16.33
N LYS A 30 -6.78 -4.68 16.73
CA LYS A 30 -7.15 -3.57 15.85
C LYS A 30 -5.83 -3.08 15.29
N PRO A 31 -5.61 -3.08 13.96
CA PRO A 31 -4.39 -2.50 13.43
C PRO A 31 -4.38 -1.07 13.95
N ALA A 32 -3.41 -0.78 14.81
CA ALA A 32 -3.22 0.55 15.34
C ALA A 32 -3.23 1.49 14.13
N LYS A 33 -4.03 2.56 14.18
CA LYS A 33 -3.98 3.62 13.18
C LYS A 33 -2.55 4.16 13.20
N GLN A 34 -1.71 3.57 12.36
CA GLN A 34 -0.33 3.96 12.15
C GLN A 34 -0.45 5.34 11.53
N THR A 35 -0.25 6.37 12.34
CA THR A 35 0.10 7.71 11.87
C THR A 35 1.38 7.55 11.09
N SER A 36 1.26 7.23 9.81
CA SER A 36 2.36 7.10 8.88
C SER A 36 2.94 8.50 8.72
N ILE A 37 4.03 8.74 9.46
CA ILE A 37 5.00 9.76 9.10
C ILE A 37 5.43 9.38 7.68
N ARG A 38 4.87 10.08 6.69
CA ARG A 38 5.11 9.81 5.27
C ARG A 38 6.59 10.05 5.02
N ARG A 39 7.36 8.99 4.78
CA ARG A 39 8.82 9.05 4.64
C ARG A 39 9.25 9.72 3.34
N TYR A 40 8.40 9.72 2.32
CA TYR A 40 8.74 10.21 1.00
C TYR A 40 7.68 11.19 0.47
N TYR A 41 8.14 12.36 0.04
CA TYR A 41 7.40 13.33 -0.77
C TYR A 41 8.16 13.52 -2.09
N VAL A 42 7.49 13.32 -3.22
CA VAL A 42 8.11 13.45 -4.54
C VAL A 42 7.20 14.25 -5.44
N GLU A 43 7.79 15.18 -6.19
CA GLU A 43 7.14 15.96 -7.23
C GLU A 43 7.80 15.59 -8.56
N VAL A 44 7.06 14.94 -9.45
CA VAL A 44 7.54 14.65 -10.81
C VAL A 44 7.03 15.73 -11.74
N LYS A 45 7.95 16.44 -12.40
CA LYS A 45 7.64 17.45 -13.42
C LYS A 45 8.01 16.90 -14.79
N ILE A 46 7.02 16.75 -15.64
CA ILE A 46 7.19 16.32 -17.02
C ILE A 46 7.05 17.56 -17.90
N HIS A 47 8.13 17.88 -18.61
CA HIS A 47 8.17 18.97 -19.57
C HIS A 47 8.05 18.39 -20.99
N ASP A 48 7.03 18.83 -21.71
CA ASP A 48 6.87 18.51 -23.12
C ASP A 48 7.53 19.61 -23.97
N ASN A 49 8.62 19.25 -24.64
CA ASN A 49 9.37 20.17 -25.49
C ASN A 49 8.66 20.47 -26.83
N LEU A 50 7.66 19.69 -27.24
CA LEU A 50 6.87 19.93 -28.45
C LEU A 50 5.69 20.87 -28.19
N PHE A 51 5.00 20.72 -27.05
CA PHE A 51 3.77 21.46 -26.77
C PHE A 51 3.93 22.55 -25.69
N GLY A 52 5.11 22.67 -25.08
CA GLY A 52 5.37 23.64 -24.01
C GLY A 52 4.58 23.37 -22.72
N GLY A 53 3.95 22.20 -22.61
CA GLY A 53 3.16 21.79 -21.47
C GLY A 53 4.02 21.28 -20.31
N CYS A 54 3.61 21.59 -19.08
CA CYS A 54 4.19 21.02 -17.88
C CYS A 54 3.10 20.33 -17.07
N ILE A 55 3.31 19.05 -16.74
CA ILE A 55 2.44 18.31 -15.84
C ILE A 55 3.24 17.99 -14.58
N THR A 56 2.66 18.37 -13.44
CA THR A 56 3.20 18.06 -12.12
C THR A 56 2.37 16.96 -11.49
N LEU A 57 3.02 15.85 -11.14
CA LEU A 57 2.40 14.71 -10.46
C LEU A 57 2.89 14.67 -9.00
N PRO A 58 2.14 15.23 -8.04
CA PRO A 58 2.52 15.20 -6.63
C PRO A 58 2.17 13.85 -6.01
N ALA A 59 3.17 13.13 -5.51
CA ALA A 59 2.99 11.83 -4.85
C ALA A 59 3.37 11.90 -3.36
N LYS A 60 2.51 11.30 -2.52
CA LYS A 60 2.74 11.16 -1.07
C LYS A 60 2.52 9.70 -0.68
N THR A 61 3.57 9.05 -0.18
CA THR A 61 3.53 7.63 0.14
C THR A 61 4.47 7.29 1.30
N ASP A 62 4.22 6.15 1.92
CA ASP A 62 5.02 5.56 2.98
C ASP A 62 6.16 4.66 2.44
N SER A 63 6.07 4.27 1.17
CA SER A 63 6.94 3.26 0.55
C SER A 63 7.31 3.63 -0.89
N PHE A 64 8.56 3.36 -1.26
CA PHE A 64 9.09 3.62 -2.60
C PHE A 64 8.36 2.84 -3.69
N ASN A 65 7.97 1.59 -3.41
CA ASN A 65 7.23 0.78 -4.38
C ASN A 65 5.88 1.43 -4.75
N SER A 66 5.10 1.83 -3.73
CA SER A 66 3.82 2.52 -3.91
C SER A 66 3.97 3.89 -4.58
N LEU A 67 5.14 4.55 -4.44
CA LEU A 67 5.46 5.77 -5.18
C LEU A 67 5.50 5.49 -6.69
N ILE A 68 6.34 4.55 -7.10
CA ILE A 68 6.62 4.33 -8.51
C ILE A 68 5.42 3.66 -9.18
N THR A 69 4.77 2.70 -8.54
CA THR A 69 3.56 2.08 -9.10
C THR A 69 2.42 3.09 -9.26
N GLY A 70 2.24 4.00 -8.31
CA GLY A 70 1.26 5.09 -8.40
C GLY A 70 1.56 6.02 -9.58
N LEU A 71 2.81 6.50 -9.68
CA LEU A 71 3.23 7.38 -10.77
C LEU A 71 3.15 6.70 -12.15
N ALA A 72 3.53 5.43 -12.25
CA ALA A 72 3.41 4.67 -13.48
C ALA A 72 1.94 4.51 -13.89
N GLY A 73 1.06 4.22 -12.93
CA GLY A 73 -0.38 4.12 -13.15
C GLY A 73 -1.00 5.42 -13.64
N ASP A 74 -0.63 6.56 -13.04
CA ASP A 74 -1.08 7.89 -13.47
C ASP A 74 -0.66 8.22 -14.91
N LEU A 75 0.44 7.63 -15.36
CA LEU A 75 0.95 7.75 -16.73
C LEU A 75 0.44 6.65 -17.68
N GLY A 76 -0.38 5.71 -17.21
CA GLY A 76 -0.91 4.60 -18.00
C GLY A 76 0.06 3.44 -18.22
N PHE A 77 1.12 3.34 -17.43
CA PHE A 77 2.12 2.27 -17.50
C PHE A 77 2.04 1.32 -16.29
N SER A 78 2.42 0.06 -16.51
CA SER A 78 2.64 -0.92 -15.45
C SER A 78 4.11 -1.31 -15.37
N ILE A 79 4.61 -1.50 -14.15
CA ILE A 79 6.01 -1.84 -13.91
C ILE A 79 6.12 -3.35 -13.81
N THR A 80 6.83 -3.97 -14.76
CA THR A 80 7.03 -5.43 -14.79
C THR A 80 8.11 -5.91 -13.82
N GLY A 81 9.07 -5.05 -13.47
CA GLY A 81 10.12 -5.38 -12.52
C GLY A 81 11.03 -4.20 -12.19
N MET A 82 11.58 -4.21 -10.97
CA MET A 82 12.58 -3.24 -10.53
C MET A 82 13.87 -3.99 -10.19
N VAL A 83 14.97 -3.57 -10.82
CA VAL A 83 16.30 -4.10 -10.53
C VAL A 83 17.01 -3.11 -9.62
N ALA A 84 17.38 -3.56 -8.42
CA ALA A 84 18.19 -2.76 -7.51
C ALA A 84 19.62 -2.66 -8.06
N ILE A 85 20.05 -1.45 -8.41
CA ILE A 85 21.44 -1.20 -8.77
C ILE A 85 22.23 -1.02 -7.46
N ALA A 86 23.17 -1.91 -7.20
CA ALA A 86 24.06 -1.83 -6.04
C ALA A 86 24.79 -0.46 -6.03
N GLY A 87 24.81 0.21 -4.87
CA GLY A 87 25.45 1.52 -4.67
C GLY A 87 24.59 2.76 -4.99
N SER A 88 23.36 2.61 -5.51
CA SER A 88 22.53 3.78 -5.88
C SER A 88 21.92 4.53 -4.67
N MET A 89 21.62 3.81 -3.57
CA MET A 89 21.09 4.42 -2.34
C MET A 89 22.12 5.31 -1.62
N GLU A 90 23.42 5.02 -1.73
CA GLU A 90 24.49 5.83 -1.13
C GLU A 90 24.61 7.21 -1.78
N LYS A 91 24.31 7.32 -3.09
CA LYS A 91 24.26 8.60 -3.82
C LYS A 91 23.11 9.50 -3.36
N LEU A 92 21.98 8.91 -2.98
CA LEU A 92 20.83 9.65 -2.45
C LEU A 92 21.12 10.19 -1.04
N ILE A 93 21.72 9.36 -0.18
CA ILE A 93 22.07 9.75 1.19
C ILE A 93 23.15 10.85 1.18
N SER A 94 24.19 10.70 0.35
CA SER A 94 25.26 11.71 0.24
C SER A 94 24.77 13.05 -0.33
N ARG A 95 23.82 13.05 -1.27
CA ARG A 95 23.19 14.30 -1.76
C ARG A 95 22.32 14.97 -0.72
N ALA A 96 21.53 14.20 0.04
CA ALA A 96 20.69 14.74 1.11
C ALA A 96 21.51 15.33 2.28
N GLN A 97 22.75 14.87 2.47
CA GLN A 97 23.67 15.40 3.46
C GLN A 97 24.45 16.63 2.99
N ALA A 98 24.57 16.84 1.66
CA ALA A 98 25.30 17.98 1.09
C ALA A 98 24.48 19.28 1.02
N ASP A 99 23.14 19.17 1.06
CA ASP A 99 22.19 20.30 0.97
C ASP A 99 21.77 20.84 2.36
N ARG A 100 22.51 20.49 3.41
CA ARG A 100 22.24 20.81 4.82
C ARG A 100 23.34 21.70 5.39
#